data_AF-A0A935KJ96-F1
#
_entry.id   AF-A0A935KJ96-F1
#
_cell.length_a   1.000
_cell.length_b   1.000
_cell.length_c   1.000
_cell.angle_alpha   90.00
_cell.angle_beta   90.00
_cell.angle_gamma   90.00
#
_symmetry.space_group_name_H-M   'P 1'
#
loop_
_entity.id
_entity.type
_entity.pdbx_description
1 polymer ?
#
loop_
_entity_poly.entity_id
_entity_poly.type
_entity_poly.pdbx_seq_one_letter_code
_entity_poly.pdbx_strand_id
1 'polypeptide(L)' 'MLSWLVFPAFYLTYTLIRGALVNWYPYPFVDAGNLGYVKVALNSLAVLAAILITGSVLLTINNPIKVKQS' A
#
# COMPACT_ATOMS: atom_id res chain seq x y z
N MET A 1 -12.85 5.04 2.97
CA MET A 1 -11.74 4.09 2.67
C MET A 1 -10.50 4.81 2.17
N LEU A 2 -10.58 5.61 1.09
CA LEU A 2 -9.41 6.25 0.47
C LEU A 2 -8.62 7.20 1.38
N SER A 3 -9.26 7.93 2.29
CA SER A 3 -8.57 8.86 3.21
C SER A 3 -7.53 8.18 4.11
N TRP A 4 -7.72 6.89 4.41
CA TRP A 4 -6.77 6.11 5.20
C TRP A 4 -5.50 5.71 4.43
N LEU A 5 -5.52 5.76 3.09
CA LEU A 5 -4.35 5.49 2.25
C LEU A 5 -3.30 6.60 2.32
N VAL A 6 -3.67 7.76 2.86
CA VAL A 6 -2.76 8.88 3.08
C VAL A 6 -1.60 8.45 3.98
N PHE A 7 -1.88 7.76 5.09
CA PHE A 7 -0.86 7.30 6.02
C PHE A 7 0.18 6.35 5.37
N PRO A 8 -0.20 5.22 4.75
CA PRO A 8 0.77 4.32 4.10
C PRO A 8 1.47 4.98 2.90
N ALA A 9 0.81 5.90 2.19
CA ALA A 9 1.47 6.65 1.10
C ALA A 9 2.59 7.54 1.64
N PHE A 10 2.33 8.35 2.67
CA PHE A 10 3.36 9.18 3.31
C PHE A 10 4.48 8.33 3.90
N TYR A 11 4.14 7.23 4.58
CA TYR A 11 5.13 6.32 5.16
C TYR A 11 6.02 5.69 4.09
N LEU A 12 5.45 5.28 2.95
CA LEU A 12 6.21 4.77 1.81
C LEU A 12 7.17 5.83 1.27
N THR A 13 6.69 7.05 1.01
CA THR A 13 7.53 8.17 0.54
C THR A 13 8.67 8.46 1.50
N TYR A 14 8.38 8.56 2.81
CA TYR A 14 9.39 8.76 3.84
C TYR A 14 10.43 7.63 3.83
N THR A 15 9.97 6.38 3.74
CA THR A 15 10.84 5.19 3.75
C THR A 15 11.78 5.18 2.56
N LEU A 16 11.30 5.53 1.36
CA LEU A 16 12.13 5.59 0.15
C LEU A 16 13.17 6.70 0.23
N ILE A 17 12.77 7.90 0.66
CA ILE A 17 13.70 9.03 0.83
C ILE A 17 14.76 8.68 1.87
N ARG A 18 14.33 8.23 3.06
CA ARG A 18 15.25 7.88 4.14
C ARG A 18 16.17 6.74 3.72
N GLY A 19 15.63 5.71 3.08
CA GLY A 19 16.40 4.55 2.64
C GLY A 19 17.47 4.90 1.61
N ALA A 20 17.18 5.84 0.70
CA ALA A 20 18.18 6.38 -0.22
C ALA A 20 19.29 7.18 0.49
N LEU A 21 18.98 7.85 1.60
CA LEU A 21 19.96 8.63 2.38
C LEU A 21 20.86 7.75 3.26
N VAL A 22 20.30 6.72 3.90
CA VAL A 22 21.03 5.88 4.88
C VAL A 22 21.42 4.50 4.34
N ASN A 23 21.10 4.19 3.08
CA ASN A 23 21.30 2.89 2.43
C ASN A 23 20.71 1.70 3.21
N TRP A 24 19.62 1.93 3.92
CA TRP A 24 18.93 0.89 4.69
C TRP A 24 17.42 1.06 4.58
N TYR A 25 16.75 -0.03 4.22
CA TYR A 25 15.31 -0.09 4.10
C TYR A 25 14.72 -0.99 5.19
N PRO A 26 13.59 -0.59 5.80
CA PRO A 26 12.96 -1.36 6.88
C PRO A 26 12.33 -2.66 6.40
N TYR A 27 11.99 -2.77 5.11
CA TYR A 27 11.40 -3.97 4.55
C TYR A 27 12.06 -4.36 3.22
N PRO A 28 12.26 -5.66 2.98
CA PRO A 28 12.95 -6.15 1.77
C PRO A 28 12.18 -5.82 0.48
N PHE A 29 10.85 -5.69 0.52
CA PHE A 29 10.05 -5.39 -0.67
C PHE A 29 10.13 -3.92 -1.14
N VAL A 30 10.64 -3.01 -0.31
CA VAL A 30 10.92 -1.60 -0.66
C VAL A 30 12.42 -1.31 -0.78
N ASP A 31 13.26 -2.34 -0.72
CA ASP A 31 14.71 -2.19 -0.85
C ASP A 31 15.08 -1.80 -2.28
N ALA A 32 15.14 -0.50 -2.56
CA ALA A 32 15.51 0.00 -3.87
C ALA A 32 17.01 -0.16 -4.16
N GLY A 33 17.85 -0.38 -3.14
CA GLY A 33 19.28 -0.66 -3.32
C GLY A 33 19.50 -2.03 -3.94
N ASN A 34 18.75 -3.05 -3.49
CA ASN A 34 18.86 -4.41 -3.99
C ASN A 34 17.90 -4.72 -5.17
N LEU A 35 16.68 -4.16 -5.16
CA LEU A 35 15.64 -4.49 -6.14
C LEU A 35 15.52 -3.47 -7.29
N GLY A 36 16.05 -2.26 -7.10
CA GLY A 36 15.82 -1.12 -7.99
C GLY A 36 14.42 -0.52 -7.87
N TYR A 37 14.28 0.75 -8.27
CA TYR A 37 13.04 1.52 -8.11
C TYR A 37 11.83 0.94 -8.87
N VAL A 38 12.05 0.31 -10.04
CA VAL A 38 10.96 -0.28 -10.83
C VAL A 38 10.29 -1.44 -10.07
N LYS A 39 11.08 -2.34 -9.49
CA LYS A 39 10.54 -3.49 -8.75
C LYS A 39 9.91 -3.06 -7.43
N VAL A 40 10.47 -2.06 -6.77
CA VAL A 40 9.87 -1.44 -5.59
C VAL A 40 8.52 -0.79 -5.91
N ALA A 41 8.39 -0.10 -7.05
CA ALA A 41 7.12 0.46 -7.50
C ALA A 41 6.06 -0.64 -7.74
N LEU A 42 6.44 -1.73 -8.42
CA LEU A 42 5.54 -2.88 -8.63
C LEU A 42 5.12 -3.55 -7.31
N ASN A 43 6.06 -3.76 -6.38
CA ASN A 43 5.75 -4.31 -5.06
C ASN A 43 4.80 -3.39 -4.29
N SER A 44 5.02 -2.08 -4.34
CA SER A 44 4.17 -1.09 -3.69
C SER A 44 2.75 -1.09 -4.28
N LEU A 45 2.61 -1.22 -5.61
CA LEU A 45 1.31 -1.38 -6.27
C LEU A 45 0.60 -2.67 -5.87
N ALA A 46 1.33 -3.78 -5.74
CA ALA A 46 0.76 -5.05 -5.29
C ALA A 46 0.21 -4.96 -3.86
N VAL A 47 0.95 -4.31 -2.95
CA VAL A 47 0.49 -4.04 -1.57
C VAL A 47 -0.73 -3.12 -1.57
N LEU A 48 -0.72 -2.05 -2.38
CA LEU A 48 -1.87 -1.16 -2.52
C LEU A 48 -3.12 -1.93 -3.01
N ALA A 49 -2.96 -2.78 -4.03
CA ALA A 49 -4.05 -3.61 -4.53
C ALA A 49 -4.58 -4.55 -3.44
N ALA A 50 -3.71 -5.20 -2.66
CA ALA A 50 -4.12 -6.04 -1.54
C ALA A 50 -4.94 -5.26 -0.50
N ILE A 51 -4.49 -4.06 -0.10
CA ILE A 51 -5.24 -3.20 0.84
C ILE A 51 -6.61 -2.83 0.27
N LEU A 52 -6.69 -2.48 -1.02
CA LEU A 52 -7.94 -2.14 -1.68
C LEU A 52 -8.89 -3.32 -1.75
N ILE A 53 -8.39 -4.52 -2.09
CA ILE A 53 -9.18 -5.75 -2.15
C ILE A 53 -9.69 -6.11 -0.76
N THR A 54 -8.80 -6.21 0.23
CA THR A 54 -9.19 -6.58 1.59
C THR A 54 -10.16 -5.57 2.19
N GLY A 55 -9.92 -4.27 2.03
CA GLY A 55 -10.85 -3.26 2.51
C GLY A 55 -12.22 -3.32 1.81
N SER A 56 -12.26 -3.61 0.50
CA SER A 56 -13.52 -3.81 -0.23
C SER A 56 -14.26 -5.06 0.26
N VAL A 57 -13.54 -6.17 0.46
CA VAL A 57 -14.10 -7.41 1.01
C VAL A 57 -14.67 -7.18 2.40
N LEU A 58 -13.95 -6.48 3.28
CA LEU A 58 -14.45 -6.12 4.62
C LEU A 58 -15.71 -5.25 4.54
N LEU A 59 -15.77 -4.29 3.61
CA LEU A 59 -16.99 -3.48 3.38
C LEU A 59 -18.15 -4.35 2.89
N THR A 60 -17.91 -5.34 2.03
CA THR A 60 -18.95 -6.26 1.56
C THR A 60 -19.45 -7.20 2.65
N ILE A 61 -18.58 -7.63 3.57
CA ILE A 61 -18.94 -8.51 4.70
C ILE A 61 -19.67 -7.72 5.78
N ASN A 62 -19.18 -6.51 6.09
CA ASN A 62 -19.72 -5.68 7.15
C ASN A 62 -20.99 -4.92 6.74
N ASN A 63 -21.28 -4.83 5.45
CA ASN A 63 -22.61 -4.42 5.01
C ASN A 63 -23.50 -5.67 4.99
N PRO A 64 -24.55 -5.77 5.81
CA PRO A 64 -25.65 -6.66 5.48
C PRO A 64 -26.31 -6.02 4.26
N ILE A 65 -25.86 -6.41 3.07
CA ILE A 65 -26.59 -6.31 1.82
C ILE A 65 -27.44 -5.02 1.70
N LYS A 66 -26.92 -3.96 1.07
CA LYS A 66 -27.79 -3.03 0.33
C LYS A 66 -28.38 -3.76 -0.89
N VAL A 67 -29.17 -4.82 -0.67
CA VAL A 67 -30.22 -5.22 -1.62
C VAL A 67 -31.19 -4.06 -1.55
N LYS A 68 -31.46 -3.49 -2.72
CA LYS A 68 -32.39 -2.36 -2.91
C LYS A 68 -31.78 -0.99 -2.61
N GLN A 69 -31.05 -0.46 -3.58
CA GLN A 69 -31.24 0.94 -3.95
C GLN A 69 -32.16 0.96 -5.17
N SER A 70 -33.47 0.95 -4.91
CA SER A 70 -34.52 1.40 -5.83
C SER A 70 -34.80 2.86 -5.58
#